data_AF-A0A356RGI0-F1
#
_entry.id   AF-A0A356RGI0-F1
#
_cell.length_a   1.000
_cell.length_b   1.000
_cell.length_c   1.000
_cell.angle_alpha   90.00
_cell.angle_beta   90.00
_cell.angle_gamma   90.00
#
_symmetry.space_group_name_H-M   'P 1'
#
loop_
_entity.id
_entity.type
_entity.pdbx_description
1 polymer ?
#
loop_
_entity_poly.entity_id
_entity_poly.type
_entity_poly.pdbx_seq_one_letter_code
_entity_poly.pdbx_strand_id
1 'polypeptide(L)'
;MKMERKQIRHKADFEIKGGTNMLAMRILLVGFIALAMIGQVYALDTIPENLSEWTEKGVVLQNDTGIAWEKKPGIAVSGISKVGGIYYLHYLAGFDGCWDFDGDVNHQSLGLATSVDGINFTKYSGNPLLKPHDFVPVSSHEEGIRTAYIQYVSSKGKFYGYFGVESPGGSQTCNFGGGGNCGCNVSVDARIFLGTSVDGKSWTVEGAVGGTYFTSGHEVYASGWVQDGTIFGMYVTRAEGGMDKSVSRGQNPLSLNELGGVPALNWGWSGVDAYLHDDNNTITLIYVPLGGDHPGSSNDNLYFATTHLNDMRNIQNERVIQSNGVERNIIFRDGNEWKWYYSEEPAWNQTTIKLRTHPITNVDNVPPEPPQNLNVTPLP
;
A
#
# COMPACT_ATOMS: atom_id res chain seq x y z
N MET A 1 41.80 12.78 40.16
CA MET A 1 42.55 12.50 38.91
C MET A 1 41.91 13.34 37.81
N LYS A 2 42.47 14.51 37.49
CA LYS A 2 41.95 15.45 36.48
C LYS A 2 42.52 15.06 35.12
N MET A 3 41.65 14.69 34.17
CA MET A 3 42.05 14.40 32.79
C MET A 3 41.97 15.69 31.97
N GLU A 4 43.13 16.25 31.61
CA GLU A 4 43.24 17.33 30.63
C GLU A 4 43.01 16.79 29.21
N ARG A 5 41.98 17.30 28.52
CA ARG A 5 41.81 17.10 27.08
C ARG A 5 42.66 18.11 26.32
N LYS A 6 43.77 17.63 25.75
CA LYS A 6 44.63 18.39 24.83
C LYS A 6 43.96 18.48 23.46
N GLN A 7 43.44 19.65 23.11
CA GLN A 7 42.79 19.91 21.82
C GLN A 7 43.88 20.24 20.78
N ILE A 8 44.21 19.28 19.91
CA ILE A 8 45.16 19.48 18.80
C ILE A 8 44.36 20.00 17.59
N ARG A 9 44.48 21.30 17.30
CA ARG A 9 44.02 21.91 16.04
C ARG A 9 45.14 21.84 15.01
N HIS A 10 45.08 20.89 14.08
CA HIS A 10 45.86 20.96 12.85
C HIS A 10 45.13 21.87 11.86
N LYS A 11 45.61 23.11 11.71
CA LYS A 11 45.33 23.93 10.52
C LYS A 11 46.30 23.50 9.43
N ALA A 12 45.79 22.81 8.41
CA ALA A 12 46.51 22.62 7.16
C ALA A 12 46.21 23.85 6.27
N ASP A 13 47.13 24.81 6.26
CA ASP A 13 47.06 25.94 5.34
C ASP A 13 47.58 25.48 3.97
N PHE A 14 46.66 25.22 3.05
CA PHE A 14 46.98 24.83 1.68
C PHE A 14 47.15 26.09 0.82
N GLU A 15 48.37 26.61 0.76
CA GLU A 15 48.71 27.81 -0.03
C GLU A 15 48.96 27.41 -1.51
N ILE A 16 47.95 27.56 -2.37
CA ILE A 16 48.09 27.33 -3.81
C ILE A 16 48.75 28.57 -4.45
N LYS A 17 50.07 28.56 -4.56
CA LYS A 17 50.83 29.54 -5.35
C LYS A 17 50.83 29.15 -6.82
N GLY A 18 49.95 29.77 -7.61
CA GLY A 18 49.95 29.65 -9.06
C GLY A 18 48.97 30.62 -9.70
N GLY A 19 49.48 31.60 -10.44
CA GLY A 19 48.70 32.57 -11.21
C GLY A 19 48.05 31.94 -12.44
N THR A 20 47.14 31.00 -12.24
CA THR A 20 46.25 30.48 -13.27
C THR A 20 44.88 31.16 -13.14
N ASN A 21 44.36 31.60 -14.29
CA ASN A 21 43.09 32.33 -14.44
C ASN A 21 41.97 31.74 -13.58
N MET A 22 41.60 32.41 -12.48
CA MET A 22 40.46 32.06 -11.62
C MET A 22 39.15 31.90 -12.42
N LEU A 23 39.04 32.59 -13.56
CA LEU A 23 37.91 32.48 -14.47
C LEU A 23 37.85 31.12 -15.18
N ALA A 24 38.99 30.56 -15.60
CA ALA A 24 39.04 29.25 -16.25
C ALA A 24 38.69 28.11 -15.27
N MET A 25 39.11 28.23 -14.00
CA MET A 25 38.79 27.24 -12.97
C MET A 25 37.31 27.30 -12.56
N ARG A 26 36.69 28.49 -12.55
CA ARG A 26 35.23 28.63 -12.32
C ARG A 26 34.41 28.09 -13.50
N ILE A 27 34.84 28.32 -14.74
CA ILE A 27 34.17 27.77 -15.93
C ILE A 27 34.29 26.24 -15.97
N LEU A 28 35.46 25.68 -15.63
CA LEU A 28 35.64 24.23 -15.50
C LEU A 28 34.79 23.64 -14.37
N LEU A 29 34.70 24.30 -13.21
CA LEU A 29 33.88 23.81 -12.08
C LEU A 29 32.37 23.88 -12.39
N VAL A 30 31.90 24.97 -12.99
CA VAL A 30 30.50 25.10 -13.43
C VAL A 30 30.20 24.12 -14.57
N GLY A 31 31.15 23.91 -15.49
CA GLY A 31 31.05 22.91 -16.55
C GLY A 31 30.98 21.48 -16.02
N PHE A 32 31.79 21.12 -15.00
CA PHE A 32 31.74 19.81 -14.35
C PHE A 32 30.45 19.60 -13.55
N ILE A 33 29.94 20.64 -12.86
CA ILE A 33 28.65 20.58 -12.15
C ILE A 33 27.49 20.44 -13.16
N ALA A 34 27.53 21.16 -14.27
CA ALA A 34 26.53 21.03 -15.33
C ALA A 34 26.58 19.65 -16.01
N LEU A 35 27.78 19.12 -16.31
CA LEU A 35 27.94 17.81 -16.94
C LEU A 35 27.57 16.66 -15.99
N ALA A 36 27.79 16.80 -14.68
CA ALA A 36 27.36 15.84 -13.67
C ALA A 36 25.83 15.82 -13.48
N MET A 37 25.13 16.94 -13.74
CA MET A 37 23.66 17.01 -13.66
C MET A 37 22.94 16.56 -14.95
N ILE A 38 23.62 16.52 -16.10
CA ILE A 38 23.00 16.14 -17.39
C ILE A 38 23.00 14.61 -17.62
N GLY A 39 23.69 13.82 -16.77
CA GLY A 39 23.92 12.39 -17.01
C GLY A 39 23.03 11.39 -16.27
N GLN A 40 22.21 11.80 -15.30
CA GLN A 40 21.32 10.87 -14.61
C GLN A 40 20.00 10.77 -15.38
N VAL A 41 20.02 10.00 -16.47
CA VAL A 41 18.79 9.38 -16.98
C VAL A 41 18.39 8.39 -15.90
N TYR A 42 17.44 8.77 -15.04
CA TYR A 42 16.81 7.82 -14.14
C TYR A 42 16.12 6.80 -15.02
N ALA A 43 16.65 5.58 -15.01
CA ALA A 43 15.92 4.43 -15.53
C ALA A 43 14.57 4.40 -14.81
N LEU A 44 13.48 4.39 -15.59
CA LEU A 44 12.19 4.13 -15.01
C LEU A 44 12.13 2.63 -14.77
N ASP A 45 12.00 2.25 -13.50
CA ASP A 45 11.73 0.87 -13.12
C ASP A 45 10.45 0.42 -13.85
N THR A 46 10.50 -0.67 -14.61
CA THR A 46 9.30 -1.31 -15.14
C THR A 46 9.02 -2.58 -14.36
N ILE A 47 7.76 -2.68 -13.91
CA ILE A 47 7.26 -3.91 -13.31
C ILE A 47 6.99 -4.88 -14.45
N PRO A 48 7.56 -6.10 -14.45
CA PRO A 48 7.37 -7.07 -15.51
C PRO A 48 5.90 -7.48 -15.60
N GLU A 49 5.34 -7.31 -16.79
CA GLU A 49 3.92 -7.56 -17.06
C GLU A 49 3.68 -8.98 -17.56
N ASN A 50 4.67 -9.57 -18.22
CA ASN A 50 4.58 -10.93 -18.70
C ASN A 50 4.68 -11.91 -17.52
N LEU A 51 3.55 -12.45 -17.06
CA LEU A 51 3.50 -13.40 -15.94
C LEU A 51 4.37 -14.64 -16.14
N SER A 52 4.66 -15.02 -17.39
CA SER A 52 5.53 -16.18 -17.67
C SER A 52 7.00 -15.93 -17.33
N GLU A 53 7.40 -14.67 -17.13
CA GLU A 53 8.75 -14.30 -16.69
C GLU A 53 8.88 -14.33 -15.16
N TRP A 54 7.77 -14.38 -14.44
CA TRP A 54 7.77 -14.49 -12.99
C TRP A 54 8.00 -15.94 -12.55
N THR A 55 8.87 -16.11 -11.57
CA THR A 55 9.14 -17.40 -10.93
C THR A 55 8.24 -17.56 -9.70
N GLU A 56 7.29 -18.49 -9.77
CA GLU A 56 6.45 -18.89 -8.63
C GLU A 56 7.30 -19.52 -7.51
N LYS A 57 7.15 -19.02 -6.29
CA LYS A 57 7.78 -19.58 -5.07
C LYS A 57 6.79 -20.36 -4.22
N GLY A 58 5.50 -20.28 -4.51
CA GLY A 58 4.43 -20.98 -3.79
C GLY A 58 3.94 -20.21 -2.56
N VAL A 59 3.31 -20.93 -1.64
CA VAL A 59 2.72 -20.37 -0.42
C VAL A 59 3.81 -19.93 0.55
N VAL A 60 3.78 -18.66 0.95
CA VAL A 60 4.71 -18.07 1.94
C VAL A 60 4.04 -17.81 3.28
N LEU A 61 2.72 -17.68 3.32
CA LEU A 61 1.93 -17.61 4.55
C LEU A 61 0.56 -18.25 4.32
N GLN A 62 0.03 -18.93 5.33
CA GLN A 62 -1.32 -19.51 5.34
C GLN A 62 -1.96 -19.27 6.70
N ASN A 63 -3.29 -19.15 6.75
CA ASN A 63 -4.04 -19.12 8.01
C ASN A 63 -3.80 -20.40 8.83
N ASP A 64 -3.70 -20.26 10.16
CA ASP A 64 -3.61 -21.41 11.08
C ASP A 64 -4.91 -21.53 11.86
N THR A 65 -5.71 -22.53 11.51
CA THR A 65 -7.03 -22.76 12.14
C THR A 65 -6.93 -23.16 13.62
N GLY A 66 -5.74 -23.53 14.09
CA GLY A 66 -5.44 -23.74 15.51
C GLY A 66 -5.24 -22.45 16.30
N ILE A 67 -5.02 -21.32 15.63
CA ILE A 67 -4.88 -20.00 16.26
C ILE A 67 -6.25 -19.34 16.31
N ALA A 68 -6.73 -18.99 17.51
CA ALA A 68 -8.09 -18.53 17.75
C ALA A 68 -8.53 -17.36 16.85
N TRP A 69 -7.67 -16.36 16.65
CA TRP A 69 -8.01 -15.20 15.81
C TRP A 69 -7.93 -15.54 14.30
N GLU A 70 -7.15 -16.53 13.87
CA GLU A 70 -7.10 -16.98 12.46
C GLU A 70 -8.00 -18.19 12.17
N LYS A 71 -8.85 -18.57 13.12
CA LYS A 71 -9.67 -19.78 13.05
C LYS A 71 -10.62 -19.79 11.86
N LYS A 72 -10.99 -18.61 11.37
CA LYS A 72 -11.94 -18.36 10.29
C LYS A 72 -11.22 -17.77 9.09
N PRO A 73 -11.84 -17.87 7.90
CA PRO A 73 -11.06 -17.83 6.70
C PRO A 73 -10.66 -16.44 6.26
N GLY A 74 -9.57 -16.36 5.48
CA GLY A 74 -9.08 -15.10 4.96
C GLY A 74 -7.83 -14.62 5.70
N ILE A 75 -6.66 -14.84 5.12
CA ILE A 75 -5.52 -13.94 5.27
C ILE A 75 -5.38 -13.12 3.99
N ALA A 76 -5.23 -11.82 4.17
CA ALA A 76 -5.07 -10.87 3.08
C ALA A 76 -3.76 -10.12 3.25
N VAL A 77 -2.92 -10.09 2.21
CA VAL A 77 -1.72 -9.24 2.24
C VAL A 77 -2.12 -7.77 2.45
N SER A 78 -1.41 -7.06 3.33
CA SER A 78 -1.71 -5.67 3.71
C SER A 78 -0.50 -4.75 3.66
N GLY A 79 0.70 -5.32 3.74
CA GLY A 79 1.95 -4.59 3.57
C GLY A 79 3.12 -5.55 3.49
N ILE A 80 4.12 -5.19 2.69
CA ILE A 80 5.45 -5.81 2.76
C ILE A 80 6.50 -4.71 2.79
N SER A 81 7.50 -4.86 3.65
CA SER A 81 8.63 -3.95 3.72
C SER A 81 9.86 -4.67 4.23
N LYS A 82 11.05 -4.25 3.77
CA LYS A 82 12.34 -4.77 4.27
C LYS A 82 13.06 -3.70 5.08
N VAL A 83 13.23 -3.94 6.37
CA VAL A 83 13.87 -3.00 7.31
C VAL A 83 15.01 -3.72 8.01
N GLY A 84 16.23 -3.19 7.90
CA GLY A 84 17.40 -3.79 8.53
C GLY A 84 17.67 -5.24 8.08
N GLY A 85 17.33 -5.60 6.84
CA GLY A 85 17.47 -6.95 6.30
C GLY A 85 16.35 -7.92 6.69
N ILE A 86 15.34 -7.48 7.44
CA ILE A 86 14.19 -8.28 7.85
C ILE A 86 12.97 -7.83 7.05
N TYR A 87 12.25 -8.79 6.47
CA TYR A 87 10.94 -8.59 5.85
C TYR A 87 9.86 -8.58 6.91
N TYR A 88 8.94 -7.63 6.78
CA TYR A 88 7.74 -7.47 7.59
C TYR A 88 6.54 -7.64 6.66
N LEU A 89 5.88 -8.79 6.73
CA LEU A 89 4.64 -9.08 6.01
C LEU A 89 3.47 -8.81 6.95
N HIS A 90 2.85 -7.65 6.79
CA HIS A 90 1.59 -7.33 7.45
C HIS A 90 0.45 -7.96 6.67
N TYR A 91 -0.49 -8.58 7.40
CA TYR A 91 -1.64 -9.23 6.80
C TYR A 91 -2.87 -9.01 7.66
N LEU A 92 -4.03 -8.91 7.03
CA LEU A 92 -5.29 -9.00 7.73
C LEU A 92 -5.65 -10.47 7.89
N ALA A 93 -6.16 -10.81 9.07
CA ALA A 93 -6.91 -12.04 9.32
C ALA A 93 -7.91 -11.70 10.42
N GLY A 94 -8.28 -12.61 11.31
CA GLY A 94 -9.03 -12.22 12.50
C GLY A 94 -10.51 -12.42 12.38
N PHE A 95 -11.01 -13.31 13.23
CA PHE A 95 -12.41 -13.40 13.62
C PHE A 95 -12.50 -13.56 15.14
N ASP A 96 -13.08 -12.59 15.84
CA ASP A 96 -13.49 -12.78 17.25
C ASP A 96 -14.97 -12.41 17.52
N GLY A 97 -15.76 -12.20 16.45
CA GLY A 97 -17.20 -11.95 16.53
C GLY A 97 -18.06 -13.21 16.62
N CYS A 98 -19.37 -13.04 16.83
CA CYS A 98 -20.33 -14.12 16.55
C CYS A 98 -20.47 -14.26 15.03
N TRP A 99 -20.83 -15.44 14.53
CA TRP A 99 -21.06 -15.67 13.11
C TRP A 99 -22.55 -15.55 12.85
N ASP A 100 -22.99 -14.69 11.95
CA ASP A 100 -24.33 -14.81 11.40
C ASP A 100 -24.32 -15.74 10.18
N PHE A 101 -25.51 -15.94 9.62
CA PHE A 101 -25.76 -16.97 8.61
C PHE A 101 -25.11 -16.64 7.25
N ASP A 102 -24.64 -15.41 7.06
CA ASP A 102 -24.23 -14.88 5.76
C ASP A 102 -22.76 -15.17 5.42
N GLY A 103 -21.98 -15.67 6.39
CA GLY A 103 -20.66 -16.23 6.12
C GLY A 103 -19.49 -15.27 6.33
N ASP A 104 -19.75 -13.99 6.59
CA ASP A 104 -18.73 -12.95 6.59
C ASP A 104 -17.78 -12.97 7.80
N VAL A 105 -16.61 -12.34 7.59
CA VAL A 105 -15.53 -12.23 8.58
C VAL A 105 -15.74 -11.02 9.48
N ASN A 106 -16.13 -11.28 10.73
CA ASN A 106 -16.35 -10.27 11.76
C ASN A 106 -15.08 -9.98 12.56
N HIS A 107 -14.78 -8.71 12.82
CA HIS A 107 -13.62 -8.23 13.58
C HIS A 107 -12.26 -8.55 12.94
N GLN A 108 -12.17 -8.36 11.62
CA GLN A 108 -10.90 -8.43 10.90
C GLN A 108 -9.85 -7.53 11.57
N SER A 109 -8.68 -8.11 11.82
CA SER A 109 -7.60 -7.55 12.64
C SER A 109 -6.27 -7.66 11.90
N LEU A 110 -5.30 -6.84 12.29
CA LEU A 110 -3.97 -6.82 11.70
C LEU A 110 -3.04 -7.84 12.36
N GLY A 111 -2.36 -8.66 11.57
CA GLY A 111 -1.26 -9.52 11.99
C GLY A 111 0.07 -9.16 11.31
N LEU A 112 1.13 -9.79 11.81
CA LEU A 112 2.48 -9.69 11.26
C LEU A 112 3.15 -11.05 11.17
N ALA A 113 3.87 -11.28 10.10
CA ALA A 113 4.90 -12.32 10.00
C ALA A 113 6.22 -11.69 9.55
N THR A 114 7.35 -12.26 10.00
CA THR A 114 8.68 -11.77 9.63
C THR A 114 9.50 -12.84 8.93
N SER A 115 10.40 -12.41 8.04
CA SER A 115 11.30 -13.30 7.31
C SER A 115 12.68 -12.64 7.12
N VAL A 116 13.74 -13.43 6.98
CA VAL A 116 15.09 -12.95 6.60
C VAL A 116 15.38 -13.13 5.12
N ASP A 117 14.65 -14.00 4.43
CA ASP A 117 14.82 -14.32 3.00
C ASP A 117 13.64 -13.86 2.13
N GLY A 118 12.54 -13.40 2.77
CA GLY A 118 11.33 -12.98 2.10
C GLY A 118 10.49 -14.14 1.55
N ILE A 119 10.84 -15.39 1.89
CA ILE A 119 10.17 -16.61 1.42
C ILE A 119 9.60 -17.37 2.63
N ASN A 120 10.42 -17.62 3.64
CA ASN A 120 10.05 -18.36 4.83
C ASN A 120 9.62 -17.38 5.92
N PHE A 121 8.31 -17.26 6.17
CA PHE A 121 7.78 -16.35 7.17
C PHE A 121 7.44 -17.05 8.48
N THR A 122 7.81 -16.39 9.59
CA THR A 122 7.41 -16.79 10.95
C THR A 122 6.39 -15.78 11.47
N LYS A 123 5.18 -16.24 11.81
CA LYS A 123 4.15 -15.39 12.43
C LYS A 123 4.65 -14.83 13.76
N TYR A 124 4.35 -13.57 14.03
CA TYR A 124 4.67 -12.94 15.29
C TYR A 124 3.79 -13.50 16.41
N SER A 125 4.40 -13.92 17.52
CA SER A 125 3.68 -14.53 18.64
C SER A 125 2.73 -13.58 19.37
N GLY A 126 2.88 -12.27 19.18
CA GLY A 126 1.99 -11.24 19.73
C GLY A 126 0.83 -10.86 18.81
N ASN A 127 0.53 -11.64 17.76
CA ASN A 127 -0.63 -11.38 16.91
C ASN A 127 -1.97 -11.63 17.66
N PRO A 128 -3.04 -10.89 17.32
CA PRO A 128 -3.06 -9.76 16.38
C PRO A 128 -2.40 -8.50 16.96
N LEU A 129 -1.81 -7.69 16.08
CA LEU A 129 -1.13 -6.44 16.42
C LEU A 129 -2.08 -5.28 16.71
N LEU A 130 -3.19 -5.22 15.97
CA LEU A 130 -4.16 -4.14 16.05
C LEU A 130 -5.54 -4.71 15.79
N LYS A 131 -6.45 -4.48 16.74
CA LYS A 131 -7.85 -4.86 16.63
C LYS A 131 -8.71 -3.59 16.47
N PRO A 132 -9.80 -3.64 15.71
CA PRO A 132 -10.69 -2.48 15.50
C PRO A 132 -11.16 -1.86 16.83
N HIS A 133 -11.45 -2.69 17.84
CA HIS A 133 -11.88 -2.23 19.17
C HIS A 133 -10.80 -1.56 20.03
N ASP A 134 -9.54 -1.60 19.61
CA ASP A 134 -8.46 -0.92 20.34
C ASP A 134 -8.53 0.61 20.16
N PHE A 135 -9.20 1.10 19.11
CA PHE A 135 -9.17 2.52 18.74
C PHE A 135 -10.47 3.09 18.16
N VAL A 136 -11.45 2.25 17.81
CA VAL A 136 -12.81 2.68 17.49
C VAL A 136 -13.77 2.02 18.48
N PRO A 137 -14.71 2.77 19.10
CA PRO A 137 -15.80 2.17 19.86
C PRO A 137 -16.74 1.42 18.90
N VAL A 138 -16.39 0.18 18.57
CA VAL A 138 -17.23 -0.74 17.81
C VAL A 138 -18.31 -1.29 18.72
N SER A 139 -19.56 -1.22 18.29
CA SER A 139 -20.70 -1.72 19.06
C SER A 139 -21.53 -2.78 18.32
N SER A 140 -21.20 -3.07 17.06
CA SER A 140 -21.92 -4.07 16.28
C SER A 140 -21.04 -5.25 15.87
N HIS A 141 -21.72 -6.23 15.28
CA HIS A 141 -21.26 -7.60 15.10
C HIS A 141 -20.42 -7.80 13.84
N GLU A 142 -20.57 -6.96 12.82
CA GLU A 142 -19.98 -7.15 11.49
C GLU A 142 -18.67 -6.37 11.29
N GLU A 143 -18.18 -5.65 12.30
CA GLU A 143 -17.20 -4.57 12.11
C GLU A 143 -15.76 -5.05 12.04
N GLY A 144 -14.86 -4.31 11.37
CA GLY A 144 -13.44 -4.62 11.41
C GLY A 144 -12.55 -3.75 10.54
N ILE A 145 -11.25 -4.08 10.52
CA ILE A 145 -10.29 -3.51 9.58
C ILE A 145 -10.45 -4.24 8.23
N ARG A 146 -11.29 -3.71 7.34
CA ARG A 146 -11.57 -4.31 6.01
C ARG A 146 -10.43 -4.15 5.02
N THR A 147 -9.78 -2.99 5.09
CA THR A 147 -8.61 -2.69 4.27
C THR A 147 -7.48 -2.17 5.13
N ALA A 148 -6.26 -2.57 4.77
CA ALA A 148 -5.05 -2.12 5.40
C ALA A 148 -3.97 -2.02 4.33
N TYR A 149 -3.34 -0.85 4.24
CA TYR A 149 -2.22 -0.59 3.33
C TYR A 149 -1.05 -0.05 4.13
N ILE A 150 -0.02 -0.87 4.29
CA ILE A 150 1.11 -0.61 5.18
C ILE A 150 2.40 -0.56 4.39
N GLN A 151 3.20 0.49 4.60
CA GLN A 151 4.53 0.65 4.03
C GLN A 151 5.50 1.26 5.06
N TYR A 152 6.76 0.85 5.01
CA TYR A 152 7.84 1.50 5.74
C TYR A 152 8.36 2.73 4.98
N VAL A 153 8.30 3.89 5.62
CA VAL A 153 8.82 5.14 5.04
C VAL A 153 10.21 5.42 5.60
N SER A 154 11.24 5.04 4.84
CA SER A 154 12.65 5.11 5.27
C SER A 154 13.08 6.51 5.69
N SER A 155 12.64 7.55 4.97
CA SER A 155 12.93 8.96 5.28
C SER A 155 12.31 9.45 6.60
N LYS A 156 11.33 8.72 7.14
CA LYS A 156 10.68 8.98 8.44
C LYS A 156 11.06 7.96 9.52
N GLY A 157 11.77 6.88 9.15
CA GLY A 157 12.20 5.83 10.06
C GLY A 157 11.06 5.06 10.73
N LYS A 158 9.89 4.97 10.08
CA LYS A 158 8.72 4.28 10.64
C LYS A 158 7.76 3.76 9.57
N PHE A 159 6.95 2.79 9.97
CA PHE A 159 5.80 2.29 9.23
C PHE A 159 4.63 3.26 9.32
N TYR A 160 3.91 3.38 8.20
CA TYR A 160 2.64 4.05 8.07
C TYR A 160 1.62 3.03 7.58
N GLY A 161 0.42 3.07 8.16
CA GLY A 161 -0.70 2.22 7.78
C GLY A 161 -1.97 3.04 7.65
N TYR A 162 -2.68 2.86 6.54
CA TYR A 162 -4.03 3.39 6.35
C TYR A 162 -5.03 2.24 6.47
N PHE A 163 -5.94 2.36 7.42
CA PHE A 163 -6.87 1.31 7.83
C PHE A 163 -8.30 1.76 7.51
N GLY A 164 -8.96 1.07 6.58
CA GLY A 164 -10.40 1.23 6.38
C GLY A 164 -11.14 0.43 7.44
N VAL A 165 -11.80 1.13 8.36
CA VAL A 165 -12.46 0.53 9.52
C VAL A 165 -13.95 0.82 9.48
N GLU A 166 -14.74 -0.24 9.57
CA GLU A 166 -16.18 -0.16 9.71
C GLU A 166 -16.57 0.13 11.16
N SER A 167 -17.52 1.05 11.33
CA SER A 167 -18.13 1.43 12.59
C SER A 167 -19.65 1.43 12.39
N PRO A 168 -20.45 1.18 13.44
CA PRO A 168 -21.89 1.30 13.35
C PRO A 168 -22.13 2.80 13.54
N GLY A 169 -22.30 3.55 12.46
CA GLY A 169 -22.38 5.02 12.53
C GLY A 169 -23.76 5.61 12.26
N GLY A 170 -24.80 4.79 12.09
CA GLY A 170 -26.17 5.28 11.99
C GLY A 170 -26.78 5.77 13.32
N SER A 171 -27.84 6.57 13.28
CA SER A 171 -28.68 6.88 14.47
C SER A 171 -29.46 5.66 15.01
N GLN A 172 -29.29 4.49 14.39
CA GLN A 172 -29.92 3.21 14.75
C GLN A 172 -28.91 2.20 15.32
N THR A 173 -27.76 2.66 15.79
CA THR A 173 -26.68 1.79 16.24
C THR A 173 -26.96 1.31 17.65
N CYS A 174 -26.92 -0.01 17.84
CA CYS A 174 -27.25 -0.62 19.11
C CYS A 174 -26.30 -0.21 20.23
N ASN A 175 -26.86 0.06 21.41
CA ASN A 175 -26.09 0.24 22.63
C ASN A 175 -25.52 -1.11 23.08
N PHE A 176 -24.20 -1.15 23.25
CA PHE A 176 -23.49 -2.30 23.80
C PHE A 176 -24.04 -2.64 25.21
N GLY A 177 -24.53 -3.86 25.41
CA GLY A 177 -25.07 -4.33 26.69
C GLY A 177 -26.55 -3.99 26.95
N GLY A 178 -27.26 -3.40 25.99
CA GLY A 178 -28.66 -2.98 26.14
C GLY A 178 -29.70 -3.97 25.63
N GLY A 179 -29.59 -5.27 25.91
CA GLY A 179 -30.70 -6.26 25.89
C GLY A 179 -31.73 -6.27 24.75
N GLY A 180 -31.44 -5.73 23.56
CA GLY A 180 -32.36 -5.64 22.42
C GLY A 180 -31.84 -6.43 21.22
N ASN A 181 -32.75 -7.10 20.49
CA ASN A 181 -32.45 -7.74 19.21
C ASN A 181 -32.09 -6.66 18.18
N CYS A 182 -30.81 -6.57 17.83
CA CYS A 182 -30.35 -5.82 16.68
C CYS A 182 -30.59 -6.66 15.43
N GLY A 183 -31.22 -6.09 14.40
CA GLY A 183 -31.19 -6.71 13.06
C GLY A 183 -29.82 -6.50 12.44
N CYS A 184 -29.30 -7.49 11.70
CA CYS A 184 -28.01 -7.45 11.00
C CYS A 184 -27.98 -6.46 9.80
N ASN A 185 -28.88 -5.48 9.74
CA ASN A 185 -29.03 -4.60 8.59
C ASN A 185 -28.98 -3.14 9.07
N VAL A 186 -27.83 -2.77 9.63
CA VAL A 186 -27.54 -1.41 10.10
C VAL A 186 -26.67 -0.71 9.07
N SER A 187 -26.94 0.57 8.84
CA SER A 187 -26.08 1.41 8.01
C SER A 187 -24.67 1.43 8.61
N VAL A 188 -23.69 1.00 7.82
CA VAL A 188 -22.27 0.97 8.18
C VAL A 188 -21.64 2.31 7.81
N ASP A 189 -20.95 2.92 8.77
CA ASP A 189 -20.05 4.04 8.51
C ASP A 189 -18.63 3.49 8.47
N ALA A 190 -17.99 3.47 7.30
CA ALA A 190 -16.56 3.19 7.27
C ALA A 190 -15.74 4.49 7.23
N ARG A 191 -14.59 4.47 7.90
CA ARG A 191 -13.63 5.57 7.92
C ARG A 191 -12.22 5.07 7.77
N ILE A 192 -11.37 5.91 7.19
CA ILE A 192 -9.95 5.65 7.08
C ILE A 192 -9.25 6.21 8.32
N PHE A 193 -8.50 5.36 9.00
CA PHE A 193 -7.64 5.74 10.12
C PHE A 193 -6.18 5.64 9.72
N LEU A 194 -5.37 6.60 10.20
CA LEU A 194 -3.92 6.52 10.11
C LEU A 194 -3.38 5.85 11.37
N GLY A 195 -2.49 4.88 11.22
CA GLY A 195 -1.62 4.44 12.30
C GLY A 195 -0.15 4.45 11.91
N THR A 196 0.71 4.56 12.91
CA THR A 196 2.17 4.51 12.73
C THR A 196 2.84 3.53 13.70
N SER A 197 3.97 2.98 13.28
CA SER A 197 4.75 2.04 14.08
C SER A 197 6.24 2.18 13.77
N VAL A 198 7.10 2.24 14.79
CA VAL A 198 8.57 2.31 14.58
C VAL A 198 9.22 0.94 14.37
N ASP A 199 8.57 -0.13 14.86
CA ASP A 199 9.10 -1.49 14.90
C ASP A 199 8.29 -2.48 14.05
N GLY A 200 7.18 -2.01 13.46
CA GLY A 200 6.23 -2.81 12.69
C GLY A 200 5.30 -3.67 13.54
N LYS A 201 5.45 -3.65 14.88
CA LYS A 201 4.76 -4.52 15.84
C LYS A 201 3.80 -3.72 16.73
N SER A 202 4.30 -2.61 17.27
CA SER A 202 3.57 -1.73 18.18
C SER A 202 2.99 -0.57 17.39
N TRP A 203 1.67 -0.52 17.28
CA TRP A 203 0.97 0.49 16.48
C TRP A 203 0.35 1.57 17.36
N THR A 204 0.49 2.83 16.93
CA THR A 204 -0.24 3.98 17.47
C THR A 204 -1.23 4.45 16.40
N VAL A 205 -2.52 4.43 16.69
CA VAL A 205 -3.53 5.02 15.81
C VAL A 205 -3.60 6.52 16.07
N GLU A 206 -3.26 7.30 15.05
CA GLU A 206 -3.14 8.75 15.10
C GLU A 206 -4.51 9.43 15.00
N GLY A 207 -5.49 8.76 14.39
CA GLY A 207 -6.87 9.24 14.25
C GLY A 207 -7.44 9.00 12.85
N ALA A 208 -8.67 9.47 12.65
CA ALA A 208 -9.32 9.45 11.33
C ALA A 208 -8.62 10.43 10.38
N VAL A 209 -8.43 10.02 9.12
CA VAL A 209 -7.78 10.84 8.10
C VAL A 209 -8.77 11.88 7.58
N GLY A 210 -8.42 13.16 7.73
CA GLY A 210 -9.17 14.27 7.17
C GLY A 210 -8.95 14.43 5.66
N GLY A 211 -9.94 15.03 4.99
CA GLY A 211 -9.90 15.31 3.55
C GLY A 211 -9.93 14.09 2.65
N THR A 212 -10.30 12.93 3.22
CA THR A 212 -10.92 11.85 2.48
C THR A 212 -12.41 12.11 2.39
N TYR A 213 -13.06 11.63 1.34
CA TYR A 213 -14.52 11.67 1.25
C TYR A 213 -15.12 11.01 2.47
N PHE A 214 -16.09 11.68 3.11
CA PHE A 214 -16.84 11.12 4.21
C PHE A 214 -18.26 11.66 4.16
N THR A 215 -19.20 10.73 4.00
CA THR A 215 -20.63 10.95 4.19
C THR A 215 -21.12 9.85 5.11
N SER A 216 -21.99 10.22 6.06
CA SER A 216 -22.63 9.22 6.91
C SER A 216 -23.43 8.23 6.04
N GLY A 217 -23.36 6.96 6.39
CA GLY A 217 -23.89 5.82 5.67
C GLY A 217 -23.05 5.34 4.49
N HIS A 218 -21.83 5.88 4.31
CA HIS A 218 -20.94 5.45 3.23
C HIS A 218 -19.79 4.60 3.74
N GLU A 219 -19.51 3.60 2.92
CA GLU A 219 -18.39 2.69 2.96
C GLU A 219 -17.13 3.36 2.37
N VAL A 220 -16.35 4.01 3.23
CA VAL A 220 -15.08 4.67 2.87
C VAL A 220 -13.88 3.85 3.32
N TYR A 221 -13.13 3.32 2.36
CA TYR A 221 -11.92 2.53 2.61
C TYR A 221 -10.71 3.11 1.90
N ALA A 222 -9.53 2.92 2.49
CA ALA A 222 -8.29 3.09 1.76
C ALA A 222 -8.24 2.01 0.68
N SER A 223 -7.79 2.38 -0.53
CA SER A 223 -7.58 1.44 -1.64
C SER A 223 -6.11 1.32 -2.01
N GLY A 224 -5.26 2.29 -1.66
CA GLY A 224 -3.84 2.33 -1.97
C GLY A 224 -3.23 3.69 -1.63
N TRP A 225 -1.91 3.77 -1.42
CA TRP A 225 -1.24 5.04 -1.15
C TRP A 225 0.24 5.04 -1.54
N VAL A 226 0.79 6.24 -1.71
CA VAL A 226 2.19 6.50 -2.09
C VAL A 226 2.73 7.74 -1.37
N GLN A 227 4.06 7.89 -1.34
CA GLN A 227 4.74 9.04 -0.74
C GLN A 227 6.15 9.26 -1.36
N ASP A 228 6.44 10.48 -1.82
CA ASP A 228 7.76 10.97 -2.31
C ASP A 228 8.74 11.43 -1.20
N GLY A 229 8.39 11.22 0.07
CA GLY A 229 9.09 11.71 1.27
C GLY A 229 8.52 13.00 1.87
N THR A 230 7.75 13.77 1.10
CA THR A 230 7.12 15.02 1.50
C THR A 230 5.59 14.99 1.36
N ILE A 231 5.07 14.40 0.29
CA ILE A 231 3.67 14.43 -0.12
C ILE A 231 3.06 13.03 -0.14
N PHE A 232 2.07 12.80 0.72
CA PHE A 232 1.23 11.61 0.70
C PHE A 232 0.17 11.74 -0.39
N GLY A 233 -0.01 10.69 -1.19
CA GLY A 233 -1.12 10.50 -2.11
C GLY A 233 -1.88 9.23 -1.74
N MET A 234 -3.21 9.26 -1.75
CA MET A 234 -4.05 8.13 -1.35
C MET A 234 -5.24 7.96 -2.28
N TYR A 235 -5.48 6.72 -2.71
CA TYR A 235 -6.70 6.27 -3.37
C TYR A 235 -7.71 5.82 -2.32
N VAL A 236 -8.95 6.24 -2.52
CA VAL A 236 -10.05 6.03 -1.57
C VAL A 236 -11.27 5.50 -2.31
N THR A 237 -11.81 4.40 -1.81
CA THR A 237 -13.11 3.87 -2.20
C THR A 237 -14.21 4.69 -1.53
N ARG A 238 -15.23 5.06 -2.30
CA ARG A 238 -16.41 5.82 -1.89
C ARG A 238 -17.65 5.00 -2.24
N ALA A 239 -18.65 5.11 -1.37
CA ALA A 239 -19.99 4.58 -1.56
C ALA A 239 -20.15 3.06 -1.40
N GLU A 240 -21.38 2.71 -1.07
CA GLU A 240 -21.86 1.35 -0.88
C GLU A 240 -21.59 0.53 -2.16
N GLY A 241 -20.97 -0.64 -2.00
CA GLY A 241 -20.59 -1.47 -3.15
C GLY A 241 -19.21 -1.15 -3.77
N GLY A 242 -18.50 -0.16 -3.21
CA GLY A 242 -17.16 0.24 -3.62
C GLY A 242 -17.07 0.87 -5.01
N MET A 243 -18.19 1.23 -5.63
CA MET A 243 -18.26 1.60 -7.05
C MET A 243 -17.52 2.90 -7.40
N ASP A 244 -17.36 3.82 -6.45
CA ASP A 244 -16.68 5.09 -6.71
C ASP A 244 -15.27 5.09 -6.13
N LYS A 245 -14.31 5.60 -6.90
CA LYS A 245 -12.95 5.83 -6.43
C LYS A 245 -12.61 7.30 -6.48
N SER A 246 -11.62 7.66 -5.68
CA SER A 246 -11.13 9.02 -5.62
C SER A 246 -9.71 9.10 -5.12
N VAL A 247 -9.15 10.31 -5.18
CA VAL A 247 -7.81 10.57 -4.69
C VAL A 247 -7.76 11.77 -3.75
N SER A 248 -6.88 11.67 -2.77
CA SER A 248 -6.56 12.74 -1.82
C SER A 248 -5.04 12.88 -1.70
N ARG A 249 -4.55 14.09 -1.46
CA ARG A 249 -3.11 14.40 -1.40
C ARG A 249 -2.78 15.47 -0.38
N GLY A 250 -1.68 15.33 0.34
CA GLY A 250 -1.23 16.34 1.30
C GLY A 250 0.13 16.06 1.92
N GLN A 251 0.72 17.06 2.58
CA GLN A 251 1.96 16.89 3.33
C GLN A 251 1.73 16.26 4.72
N ASN A 252 0.54 16.45 5.28
CA ASN A 252 0.13 15.86 6.54
C ASN A 252 -0.63 14.55 6.28
N PRO A 253 -0.11 13.38 6.68
CA PRO A 253 -0.76 12.09 6.43
C PRO A 253 -2.12 11.94 7.14
N LEU A 254 -2.38 12.76 8.17
CA LEU A 254 -3.67 12.77 8.88
C LEU A 254 -4.67 13.79 8.28
N SER A 255 -4.23 14.66 7.38
CA SER A 255 -5.06 15.72 6.80
C SER A 255 -4.66 15.94 5.34
N LEU A 256 -5.29 15.19 4.46
CA LEU A 256 -5.10 15.28 3.02
C LEU A 256 -6.05 16.32 2.42
N ASN A 257 -5.85 16.67 1.15
CA ASN A 257 -6.79 17.46 0.36
C ASN A 257 -7.41 16.57 -0.70
N GLU A 258 -8.73 16.50 -0.74
CA GLU A 258 -9.45 15.75 -1.76
C GLU A 258 -9.24 16.38 -3.14
N LEU A 259 -8.81 15.59 -4.13
CA LEU A 259 -8.63 16.06 -5.51
C LEU A 259 -9.84 15.76 -6.40
N GLY A 260 -10.74 14.89 -5.94
CA GLY A 260 -11.97 14.47 -6.61
C GLY A 260 -11.97 13.00 -7.01
N GLY A 261 -13.04 12.59 -7.70
CA GLY A 261 -13.24 11.23 -8.19
C GLY A 261 -12.25 10.81 -9.29
N VAL A 262 -12.08 9.51 -9.45
CA VAL A 262 -11.27 8.88 -10.52
C VAL A 262 -12.16 7.90 -11.29
N PRO A 263 -12.95 8.38 -12.27
CA PRO A 263 -13.93 7.54 -12.97
C PRO A 263 -13.33 6.30 -13.66
N ALA A 264 -12.08 6.37 -14.10
CA ALA A 264 -11.36 5.23 -14.67
C ALA A 264 -11.18 4.07 -13.66
N LEU A 265 -11.28 4.36 -12.36
CA LEU A 265 -11.18 3.35 -11.31
C LEU A 265 -12.54 2.99 -10.69
N ASN A 266 -13.65 3.48 -11.24
CA ASN A 266 -15.00 3.24 -10.70
C ASN A 266 -15.49 1.81 -11.01
N TRP A 267 -14.88 0.85 -10.32
CA TRP A 267 -15.20 -0.57 -10.34
C TRP A 267 -15.14 -1.07 -8.90
N GLY A 268 -16.07 -1.93 -8.50
CA GLY A 268 -16.49 -2.20 -7.11
C GLY A 268 -15.42 -2.34 -6.01
N TRP A 269 -15.38 -3.48 -5.33
CA TRP A 269 -14.76 -3.57 -4.00
C TRP A 269 -13.24 -3.63 -3.95
N SER A 270 -12.58 -3.63 -5.10
CA SER A 270 -11.19 -4.01 -5.14
C SER A 270 -10.22 -2.92 -4.71
N GLY A 271 -9.08 -3.39 -4.19
CA GLY A 271 -7.94 -2.56 -3.87
C GLY A 271 -7.19 -2.09 -5.11
N VAL A 272 -6.41 -1.02 -4.94
CA VAL A 272 -5.46 -0.49 -5.92
C VAL A 272 -4.07 -0.51 -5.26
N ASP A 273 -3.24 -1.49 -5.59
CA ASP A 273 -1.83 -1.38 -5.20
C ASP A 273 -1.18 -0.24 -5.99
N ALA A 274 -0.39 0.59 -5.31
CA ALA A 274 0.18 1.80 -5.88
C ALA A 274 1.68 1.83 -5.59
N TYR A 275 2.47 1.81 -6.66
CA TYR A 275 3.93 1.83 -6.62
C TYR A 275 4.46 3.15 -7.16
N LEU A 276 5.13 3.93 -6.32
CA LEU A 276 5.83 5.14 -6.73
C LEU A 276 7.22 4.78 -7.25
N HIS A 277 7.53 5.22 -8.46
CA HIS A 277 8.82 5.00 -9.10
C HIS A 277 9.92 5.91 -8.54
N ASP A 278 11.18 5.56 -8.84
CA ASP A 278 12.38 6.28 -8.39
C ASP A 278 12.44 7.75 -8.87
N ASP A 279 11.68 8.10 -9.90
CA ASP A 279 11.52 9.49 -10.37
C ASP A 279 10.68 10.37 -9.42
N ASN A 280 10.13 9.78 -8.34
CA ASN A 280 9.26 10.41 -7.34
C ASN A 280 8.02 11.08 -7.93
N ASN A 281 7.56 10.65 -9.10
CA ASN A 281 6.42 11.27 -9.77
C ASN A 281 5.55 10.25 -10.49
N THR A 282 6.11 9.27 -11.20
CA THR A 282 5.33 8.24 -11.88
C THR A 282 4.84 7.23 -10.86
N ILE A 283 3.57 6.85 -10.98
CA ILE A 283 2.93 5.83 -10.14
C ILE A 283 2.41 4.73 -11.05
N THR A 284 2.80 3.48 -10.80
CA THR A 284 2.10 2.31 -11.35
C THR A 284 0.97 1.93 -10.42
N LEU A 285 -0.23 1.75 -10.98
CA LEU A 285 -1.39 1.21 -10.29
C LEU A 285 -1.61 -0.24 -10.73
N ILE A 286 -1.90 -1.11 -9.78
CA ILE A 286 -2.17 -2.52 -10.02
C ILE A 286 -3.47 -2.90 -9.31
N TYR A 287 -4.45 -3.43 -10.05
CA TYR A 287 -5.77 -3.70 -9.49
C TYR A 287 -6.51 -4.82 -10.21
N VAL A 288 -7.53 -5.35 -9.54
CA VAL A 288 -8.39 -6.42 -10.05
C VAL A 288 -9.83 -5.95 -9.95
N PRO A 289 -10.51 -5.50 -11.01
CA PRO A 289 -11.86 -4.94 -10.89
C PRO A 289 -12.87 -6.03 -10.50
N LEU A 290 -13.28 -6.08 -9.23
CA LEU A 290 -14.32 -7.00 -8.75
C LEU A 290 -15.67 -6.29 -8.70
N GLY A 291 -16.67 -6.86 -9.37
CA GLY A 291 -18.09 -6.51 -9.17
C GLY A 291 -18.57 -5.18 -9.73
N GLY A 292 -17.85 -4.55 -10.66
CA GLY A 292 -18.28 -3.32 -11.36
C GLY A 292 -18.38 -3.48 -12.88
N ASP A 293 -18.94 -2.47 -13.55
CA ASP A 293 -19.13 -2.42 -15.02
C ASP A 293 -17.84 -2.14 -15.82
N HIS A 294 -16.68 -2.59 -15.34
CA HIS A 294 -15.43 -2.34 -16.04
C HIS A 294 -15.39 -3.13 -17.37
N PRO A 295 -15.10 -2.50 -18.52
CA PRO A 295 -14.98 -3.22 -19.78
C PRO A 295 -13.97 -4.37 -19.65
N GLY A 296 -14.43 -5.59 -19.88
CA GLY A 296 -13.59 -6.80 -19.78
C GLY A 296 -13.31 -7.29 -18.36
N SER A 297 -14.08 -6.88 -17.35
CA SER A 297 -13.99 -7.41 -15.98
C SER A 297 -14.30 -8.90 -15.94
N SER A 298 -13.27 -9.73 -16.02
CA SER A 298 -13.28 -11.04 -15.37
C SER A 298 -12.47 -10.91 -14.09
N ASN A 299 -12.87 -11.64 -13.05
CA ASN A 299 -12.11 -11.74 -11.80
C ASN A 299 -10.71 -12.38 -12.00
N ASP A 300 -10.39 -12.79 -13.23
CA ASP A 300 -9.12 -13.40 -13.62
C ASP A 300 -8.10 -12.41 -14.18
N ASN A 301 -8.47 -11.14 -14.30
CA ASN A 301 -7.64 -10.11 -14.92
C ASN A 301 -7.03 -9.16 -13.88
N LEU A 302 -5.72 -8.98 -13.99
CA LEU A 302 -4.95 -7.95 -13.29
C LEU A 302 -4.69 -6.79 -14.25
N TYR A 303 -5.03 -5.60 -13.82
CA TYR A 303 -4.88 -4.39 -14.60
C TYR A 303 -3.67 -3.62 -14.11
N PHE A 304 -2.89 -3.11 -15.05
CA PHE A 304 -1.80 -2.21 -14.80
C PHE A 304 -2.13 -0.88 -15.45
N ALA A 305 -2.01 0.20 -14.71
CA ALA A 305 -2.13 1.54 -15.23
C ALA A 305 -0.99 2.41 -14.69
N THR A 306 -0.86 3.60 -15.24
CA THR A 306 0.10 4.59 -14.80
C THR A 306 -0.60 5.92 -14.54
N THR A 307 -0.05 6.69 -13.62
CA THR A 307 -0.49 8.06 -13.36
C THR A 307 0.67 8.83 -12.75
N HIS A 308 0.45 10.08 -12.37
CA HIS A 308 1.49 10.93 -11.80
C HIS A 308 1.06 11.42 -10.43
N LEU A 309 2.01 11.54 -9.50
CA LEU A 309 1.76 12.05 -8.14
C LEU A 309 1.15 13.45 -8.15
N ASN A 310 1.48 14.24 -9.17
CA ASN A 310 0.92 15.57 -9.36
C ASN A 310 -0.46 15.60 -10.04
N ASP A 311 -0.89 14.48 -10.63
CA ASP A 311 -2.16 14.36 -11.37
C ASP A 311 -2.75 12.95 -11.21
N MET A 312 -2.95 12.51 -9.96
CA MET A 312 -3.36 11.13 -9.62
C MET A 312 -4.75 10.74 -10.15
N ARG A 313 -5.50 11.69 -10.70
CA ARG A 313 -6.82 11.48 -11.32
C ARG A 313 -6.74 11.01 -12.77
N ASN A 314 -5.61 11.29 -13.42
CA ASN A 314 -5.39 11.02 -14.82
C ASN A 314 -4.73 9.64 -14.95
N ILE A 315 -5.56 8.62 -15.12
CA ILE A 315 -5.13 7.24 -15.32
C ILE A 315 -4.80 7.05 -16.79
N GLN A 316 -3.61 6.53 -17.06
CA GLN A 316 -3.02 6.39 -18.39
C GLN A 316 -2.47 4.98 -18.58
N ASN A 317 -2.34 4.56 -19.83
CA ASN A 317 -1.62 3.34 -20.21
C ASN A 317 -2.18 2.09 -19.52
N GLU A 318 -3.51 2.03 -19.35
CA GLU A 318 -4.17 0.86 -18.81
C GLU A 318 -3.95 -0.34 -19.74
N ARG A 319 -3.60 -1.47 -19.16
CA ARG A 319 -3.39 -2.75 -19.83
C ARG A 319 -3.79 -3.90 -18.92
N VAL A 320 -4.14 -5.02 -19.54
CA VAL A 320 -4.73 -6.18 -18.86
C VAL A 320 -3.80 -7.37 -18.94
N ILE A 321 -3.66 -8.07 -17.82
CA ILE A 321 -2.82 -9.26 -17.67
C ILE A 321 -3.67 -10.35 -17.05
N GLN A 322 -3.74 -11.51 -17.70
CA GLN A 322 -4.50 -12.65 -17.15
C GLN A 322 -3.74 -13.25 -15.96
N SER A 323 -4.24 -13.10 -14.75
CA SER A 323 -3.59 -13.53 -13.51
C SER A 323 -4.19 -14.78 -12.85
N ASN A 324 -5.40 -15.18 -13.25
CA ASN A 324 -6.17 -16.33 -12.71
C ASN A 324 -6.21 -16.36 -11.17
N GLY A 325 -7.23 -15.75 -10.55
CA GLY A 325 -7.49 -15.89 -9.11
C GLY A 325 -6.60 -15.08 -8.16
N VAL A 326 -6.08 -13.93 -8.60
CA VAL A 326 -5.41 -12.96 -7.72
C VAL A 326 -6.44 -11.98 -7.21
N GLU A 327 -6.54 -11.78 -5.89
CA GLU A 327 -7.51 -10.82 -5.31
C GLU A 327 -6.84 -9.57 -4.74
N ARG A 328 -5.82 -9.78 -3.92
CA ARG A 328 -5.01 -8.71 -3.32
C ARG A 328 -3.57 -8.95 -3.64
N ASN A 329 -2.85 -7.89 -3.93
CA ASN A 329 -1.45 -7.96 -4.32
C ASN A 329 -0.68 -6.80 -3.72
N ILE A 330 0.60 -7.04 -3.47
CA ILE A 330 1.60 -6.01 -3.22
C ILE A 330 2.86 -6.38 -3.98
N ILE A 331 3.36 -5.45 -4.80
CA ILE A 331 4.65 -5.57 -5.48
C ILE A 331 5.70 -4.73 -4.77
N PHE A 332 6.87 -5.31 -4.58
CA PHE A 332 7.96 -4.77 -3.81
C PHE A 332 9.30 -5.01 -4.52
N ARG A 333 10.13 -3.96 -4.59
CA ARG A 333 11.49 -4.03 -5.11
C ARG A 333 12.48 -4.36 -3.99
N ASP A 334 13.23 -5.45 -4.12
CA ASP A 334 14.35 -5.80 -3.23
C ASP A 334 15.68 -5.88 -4.00
N GLY A 335 16.41 -4.76 -4.05
CA GLY A 335 17.67 -4.70 -4.80
C GLY A 335 17.43 -4.95 -6.28
N ASN A 336 17.93 -6.08 -6.80
CA ASN A 336 17.82 -6.47 -8.21
C ASN A 336 16.71 -7.52 -8.43
N GLU A 337 15.68 -7.57 -7.59
CA GLU A 337 14.58 -8.52 -7.71
C GLU A 337 13.25 -7.83 -7.39
N TRP A 338 12.26 -8.04 -8.25
CA TRP A 338 10.86 -7.80 -7.96
C TRP A 338 10.27 -8.96 -7.17
N LYS A 339 9.50 -8.65 -6.13
CA LYS A 339 8.76 -9.61 -5.32
C LYS A 339 7.29 -9.22 -5.34
N TRP A 340 6.45 -10.17 -5.70
CA TRP A 340 5.02 -9.97 -5.75
C TRP A 340 4.34 -10.93 -4.78
N TYR A 341 3.84 -10.36 -3.70
CA TYR A 341 3.06 -11.07 -2.69
C TYR A 341 1.59 -10.91 -3.03
N TYR A 342 0.84 -12.01 -3.06
CA TYR A 342 -0.58 -11.94 -3.39
C TYR A 342 -1.41 -12.95 -2.62
N SER A 343 -2.64 -12.56 -2.33
CA SER A 343 -3.67 -13.43 -1.81
C SER A 343 -4.36 -14.14 -2.97
N GLU A 344 -4.40 -15.46 -2.87
CA GLU A 344 -5.20 -16.32 -3.73
C GLU A 344 -6.34 -16.90 -2.89
N GLU A 345 -7.58 -16.83 -3.38
CA GLU A 345 -8.74 -17.48 -2.78
C GLU A 345 -9.13 -18.73 -3.59
N PRO A 346 -8.53 -19.90 -3.31
CA PRO A 346 -8.90 -21.14 -4.02
C PRO A 346 -10.31 -21.65 -3.65
N ALA A 347 -10.87 -21.17 -2.55
CA ALA A 347 -12.22 -21.38 -2.05
C ALA A 347 -12.48 -20.40 -0.91
N TRP A 348 -13.75 -20.07 -0.65
CA TRP A 348 -14.32 -19.20 0.42
C TRP A 348 -13.75 -19.40 1.85
N ASN A 349 -12.82 -20.33 2.05
CA ASN A 349 -12.24 -20.62 3.35
C ASN A 349 -10.72 -20.82 3.48
N GLN A 350 -9.92 -20.70 2.42
CA GLN A 350 -8.50 -21.08 2.46
C GLN A 350 -7.60 -20.14 1.66
N THR A 351 -7.70 -18.85 1.92
CA THR A 351 -6.77 -17.89 1.31
C THR A 351 -5.33 -18.18 1.76
N THR A 352 -4.43 -18.25 0.80
CA THR A 352 -2.99 -18.30 1.05
C THR A 352 -2.34 -17.02 0.54
N ILE A 353 -1.27 -16.57 1.17
CA ILE A 353 -0.39 -15.58 0.58
C ILE A 353 0.71 -16.33 -0.14
N LYS A 354 0.83 -16.09 -1.44
CA LYS A 354 1.86 -16.64 -2.32
C LYS A 354 2.87 -15.59 -2.72
N LEU A 355 3.99 -16.04 -3.28
CA LEU A 355 5.06 -15.20 -3.77
C LEU A 355 5.46 -15.58 -5.19
N ARG A 356 5.61 -14.55 -6.03
CA ARG A 356 6.35 -14.60 -7.29
C ARG A 356 7.57 -13.70 -7.23
N THR A 357 8.64 -14.08 -7.93
CA THR A 357 9.84 -13.24 -8.05
C THR A 357 10.25 -13.06 -9.49
N HIS A 358 10.80 -11.91 -9.84
CA HIS A 358 11.38 -11.65 -11.15
C HIS A 358 12.70 -10.86 -11.01
N PRO A 359 13.81 -11.31 -11.62
CA PRO A 359 15.08 -10.59 -11.53
C PRO A 359 15.02 -9.29 -12.33
N ILE A 360 15.39 -8.17 -11.70
CA ILE A 360 15.51 -6.88 -12.38
C ILE A 360 16.74 -6.92 -13.27
N THR A 361 16.49 -6.87 -14.57
CA THR A 361 17.50 -6.82 -15.62
C THR A 361 17.62 -5.40 -16.16
N ASN A 362 18.69 -5.13 -16.92
CA ASN A 362 18.88 -3.81 -17.52
C ASN A 362 17.80 -3.43 -18.55
N VAL A 363 16.98 -4.38 -19.03
CA VAL A 363 15.85 -4.06 -19.91
C VAL A 363 14.62 -3.59 -19.14
N ASP A 364 14.54 -3.86 -17.83
CA ASP A 364 13.46 -3.40 -16.94
C ASP A 364 13.65 -1.95 -16.48
N ASN A 365 14.55 -1.22 -17.15
CA ASN A 365 14.96 0.15 -16.84
C ASN A 365 14.58 1.14 -17.96
N VAL A 366 13.81 0.68 -18.94
CA VAL A 366 13.31 1.51 -20.03
C VAL A 366 11.88 1.90 -19.69
N PRO A 367 11.53 3.21 -19.63
CA PRO A 367 10.15 3.63 -19.46
C PRO A 367 9.27 2.85 -20.43
N PRO A 368 8.11 2.33 -19.99
CA PRO A 368 7.22 1.63 -20.90
C PRO A 368 6.97 2.58 -22.06
N GLU A 369 7.14 2.09 -23.29
CA GLU A 369 6.86 2.95 -24.44
C GLU A 369 5.46 3.53 -24.23
N PRO A 370 5.28 4.87 -24.41
CA PRO A 370 3.95 5.45 -24.34
C PRO A 370 3.06 4.58 -25.23
N PRO A 371 1.90 4.15 -24.73
CA PRO A 371 1.12 3.12 -25.37
C PRO A 371 1.00 3.50 -26.83
N GLN A 372 1.39 2.58 -27.71
CA GLN A 372 0.87 2.64 -29.06
C GLN A 372 -0.63 2.63 -28.85
N ASN A 373 -1.28 3.80 -29.07
CA ASN A 373 -2.69 4.01 -28.79
C ASN A 373 -3.42 2.72 -29.07
N LEU A 374 -3.80 1.98 -28.02
CA LEU A 374 -4.77 0.95 -28.19
C LEU A 374 -5.96 1.75 -28.63
N ASN A 375 -6.24 1.73 -29.93
CA ASN A 375 -7.53 2.10 -30.50
C ASN A 375 -8.51 1.06 -29.96
N VAL A 376 -8.71 1.04 -28.64
CA VAL A 376 -9.93 0.59 -28.04
C VAL A 376 -10.91 1.65 -28.48
N THR A 377 -11.46 1.42 -29.67
CA THR A 377 -12.66 2.10 -30.11
C THR A 377 -13.59 2.03 -28.89
N PRO A 378 -14.11 3.17 -28.37
CA PRO A 378 -15.08 3.13 -27.30
C PRO A 378 -16.13 2.11 -27.72
N LEU A 379 -16.22 1.00 -26.98
CA LEU A 379 -17.28 0.04 -27.25
C LEU A 379 -18.60 0.78 -26.99
N PRO A 380 -19.58 0.63 -27.91
CA PRO A 380 -20.80 1.43 -27.92
C PRO A 380 -21.63 1.32 -26.65
#